data_AF-A1C5F7-F1
#
_entry.id   AF-A1C5F7-F1
#
_cell.length_a   1.000
_cell.length_b   1.000
_cell.length_c   1.000
_cell.angle_alpha   90.00
_cell.angle_beta   90.00
_cell.angle_gamma   90.00
#
_symmetry.space_group_name_H-M   'P 1'
#
loop_
_entity.id
_entity.type
_entity.pdbx_description
1 polymer ?
#
loop_
_entity_poly.entity_id
_entity_poly.type
_entity_poly.pdbx_seq_one_letter_code
_entity_poly.pdbx_strand_id
1 'polypeptide(L)'
;MRFQSSTSYGHVIDIRSESGTATGRPLQDELLDSLRGGDAVQSVSDGCQPPIEWSRSIPTSVLYEGRGIDLYENITRDPAYYLYRDEFSIFQRYSQDIATALLRPVNAREAKSLIKPESSEDTHLILVDLVLTKYRRRVDIQHEQLQRRIDQLVRQRPEFSRGHVDTSSPMKLKSSISAQGICGSYYDAMGYLASGGLVDETPELKHHGGPFRKCLMWLGSSFTNMKPTEAARFLRQFTRNGVLQPGDLMLVGIDRCRQVDKVMAAYSVSSPSWQRYVQNGMRNAAEILQEESLVGDWEYVARWDAAEGRHVRFAKSTRPRALQSRETAIPEGEHVFLAQSYKYTRADATSVFEAAGLQLLDEWVNADDDCSLFLLENHRD
;
A
#
# COMPACT_ATOMS: atom_id res chain seq x y z
N MET A 1 -15.32 -0.50 -18.26
CA MET A 1 -14.11 -0.98 -18.96
C MET A 1 -14.24 -2.48 -19.14
N ARG A 2 -14.15 -3.01 -20.37
CA ARG A 2 -14.05 -4.45 -20.56
C ARG A 2 -12.59 -4.82 -20.30
N PHE A 3 -12.33 -5.58 -19.23
CA PHE A 3 -11.02 -6.17 -18.98
C PHE A 3 -10.67 -7.09 -20.16
N GLN A 4 -9.46 -6.98 -20.72
CA GLN A 4 -8.94 -8.01 -21.63
C GLN A 4 -8.82 -9.31 -20.83
N SER A 5 -9.03 -10.45 -21.49
CA SER A 5 -8.96 -11.78 -20.88
C SER A 5 -7.71 -11.91 -20.00
N SER A 6 -7.91 -12.08 -18.69
CA SER A 6 -6.83 -12.25 -17.71
C SER A 6 -5.91 -13.39 -18.18
N THR A 7 -4.67 -13.06 -18.51
CA THR A 7 -3.68 -14.08 -18.87
C THR A 7 -3.06 -14.57 -17.57
N SER A 8 -3.42 -15.79 -17.15
CA SER A 8 -2.84 -16.43 -15.97
C SER A 8 -1.40 -16.86 -16.27
N TYR A 9 -0.42 -16.14 -15.72
CA TYR A 9 0.98 -16.59 -15.67
C TYR A 9 1.25 -17.21 -14.29
N GLY A 10 0.84 -18.46 -14.08
CA GLY A 10 0.97 -19.11 -12.77
C GLY A 10 -0.09 -18.63 -11.76
N HIS A 11 0.29 -18.44 -10.49
CA HIS A 11 -0.65 -18.11 -9.39
C HIS A 11 -0.84 -16.60 -9.17
N VAL A 12 -0.42 -15.79 -10.15
CA VAL A 12 -0.58 -14.34 -10.16
C VAL A 12 -1.57 -13.95 -11.25
N ILE A 13 -2.61 -13.20 -10.88
CA ILE A 13 -3.55 -12.59 -11.80
C ILE A 13 -3.01 -11.22 -12.19
N ASP A 14 -2.74 -11.01 -13.48
CA ASP A 14 -2.43 -9.69 -14.03
C ASP A 14 -3.73 -8.96 -14.39
N ILE A 15 -4.00 -7.86 -13.70
CA ILE A 15 -5.22 -7.06 -13.85
C ILE A 15 -4.94 -5.63 -14.33
N ARG A 16 -3.70 -5.34 -14.73
CA ARG A 16 -3.29 -3.97 -15.09
C ARG A 16 -4.09 -3.46 -16.29
N SER A 17 -4.72 -2.31 -16.13
CA SER A 17 -5.31 -1.56 -17.24
C SER A 17 -4.24 -0.85 -18.08
N GLU A 18 -4.60 -0.45 -19.31
CA GLU A 18 -3.67 0.23 -20.24
C GLU A 18 -3.07 1.54 -19.67
N SER A 19 -3.78 2.19 -18.75
CA SER A 19 -3.32 3.41 -18.10
C SER A 19 -2.29 3.16 -17.00
N GLY A 20 -2.43 2.06 -16.23
CA GLY A 20 -1.39 1.53 -15.33
C GLY A 20 -1.01 2.42 -14.15
N THR A 21 -1.78 3.46 -13.83
CA THR A 21 -1.49 4.42 -12.75
C THR A 21 -2.71 4.75 -11.89
N ALA A 22 -2.46 5.42 -10.76
CA ALA A 22 -3.52 5.85 -9.85
C ALA A 22 -4.46 6.91 -10.46
N THR A 23 -4.03 7.67 -11.46
CA THR A 23 -4.86 8.71 -12.08
C THR A 23 -5.60 8.21 -13.32
N GLY A 24 -5.32 6.98 -13.77
CA GLY A 24 -5.82 6.47 -15.04
C GLY A 24 -5.18 7.15 -16.26
N ARG A 25 -4.09 7.90 -16.08
CA ARG A 25 -3.28 8.52 -17.15
C ARG A 25 -1.93 7.82 -17.28
N PRO A 26 -1.32 7.72 -18.47
CA PRO A 26 0.02 7.14 -18.60
C PRO A 26 1.04 7.75 -17.62
N LEU A 27 1.87 6.92 -16.99
CA LEU A 27 2.91 7.37 -16.05
C LEU A 27 3.86 8.41 -16.65
N GLN A 28 4.17 8.27 -17.93
CA GLN A 28 4.99 9.25 -18.65
C GLN A 28 4.36 10.65 -18.61
N ASP A 29 3.04 10.74 -18.82
CA ASP A 29 2.32 12.02 -18.78
C ASP A 29 2.26 12.59 -17.36
N GLU A 30 2.01 11.74 -16.35
CA GLU A 30 2.06 12.16 -14.94
C GLU A 30 3.43 12.72 -14.56
N LEU A 31 4.49 12.06 -15.00
CA LEU A 31 5.86 12.46 -14.71
C LEU A 31 6.23 13.75 -15.46
N LEU A 32 5.84 13.89 -16.73
CA LEU A 32 6.03 15.11 -17.50
C LEU A 32 5.30 16.30 -16.88
N ASP A 33 4.08 16.12 -16.40
CA ASP A 33 3.31 17.19 -15.74
C ASP A 33 3.91 17.54 -14.37
N SER A 34 4.29 16.53 -13.59
CA SER A 34 4.90 16.73 -12.27
C SER A 34 6.25 17.45 -12.36
N LEU A 35 7.03 17.19 -13.41
CA LEU A 35 8.30 17.88 -13.66
C LEU A 35 8.14 19.23 -14.37
N ARG A 36 6.96 19.57 -14.90
CA ARG A 36 6.68 20.94 -15.39
C ARG A 36 6.61 21.95 -14.25
N GLY A 37 6.29 21.49 -13.04
CA GLY A 37 6.07 22.36 -11.90
C GLY A 37 4.72 23.05 -11.97
N GLY A 38 4.07 23.24 -10.82
CA GLY A 38 2.82 23.99 -10.72
C GLY A 38 3.03 25.48 -10.39
N ASP A 39 2.01 26.30 -10.63
CA ASP A 39 2.00 27.72 -10.26
C ASP A 39 1.98 27.92 -8.73
N ALA A 40 1.48 26.93 -7.99
CA ALA A 40 1.46 26.93 -6.54
C ALA A 40 2.75 26.30 -5.98
N VAL A 41 3.66 27.15 -5.50
CA VAL A 41 4.84 26.71 -4.74
C VAL A 41 4.40 26.20 -3.38
N GLN A 42 4.83 24.98 -3.06
CA GLN A 42 4.66 24.40 -1.73
C GLN A 42 5.92 24.65 -0.91
N SER A 43 5.76 24.74 0.42
CA SER A 43 6.88 24.93 1.33
C SER A 43 6.77 24.06 2.57
N VAL A 44 7.92 23.74 3.15
CA VAL A 44 8.06 23.08 4.44
C VAL A 44 9.15 23.77 5.25
N SER A 45 8.90 23.98 6.53
CA SER A 45 9.87 24.51 7.48
C SER A 45 9.84 23.68 8.76
N ASP A 46 11.03 23.37 9.27
CA ASP A 46 11.21 22.76 10.59
C ASP A 46 11.60 23.80 11.66
N GLY A 47 11.69 25.08 11.29
CA GLY A 47 12.12 26.18 12.16
C GLY A 47 13.63 26.23 12.46
N CYS A 48 14.39 25.21 12.04
CA CYS A 48 15.83 25.08 12.32
C CYS A 48 16.69 25.35 11.08
N GLN A 49 16.17 25.05 9.89
CA GLN A 49 16.85 25.24 8.61
C GLN A 49 16.02 26.16 7.69
N PRO A 50 16.63 26.75 6.64
CA PRO A 50 15.87 27.49 5.64
C PRO A 50 14.73 26.63 5.07
N PRO A 51 13.54 27.22 4.82
CA PRO A 51 12.41 26.47 4.29
C PRO A 51 12.77 25.85 2.95
N ILE A 52 12.30 24.63 2.73
CA ILE A 52 12.38 23.98 1.42
C ILE A 52 11.11 24.35 0.66
N GLU A 53 11.30 24.96 -0.50
CA GLU A 53 10.25 25.27 -1.45
C GLU A 53 10.36 24.33 -2.67
N TRP A 54 9.22 23.89 -3.18
CA TRP A 54 9.17 23.07 -4.38
C TRP A 54 7.89 23.31 -5.18
N SER A 55 8.01 23.17 -6.49
CA SER A 55 6.88 23.13 -7.41
C SER A 55 6.85 21.84 -8.24
N ARG A 56 8.00 21.14 -8.35
CA ARG A 56 8.17 19.89 -9.10
C ARG A 56 8.10 18.67 -8.20
N SER A 57 7.65 17.57 -8.77
CA SER A 57 7.66 16.27 -8.12
C SER A 57 7.98 15.12 -9.06
N ILE A 58 8.33 13.98 -8.47
CA ILE A 58 8.33 12.68 -9.14
C ILE A 58 7.28 11.81 -8.44
N PRO A 59 6.34 11.18 -9.18
CA PRO A 59 5.42 10.25 -8.58
C PRO A 59 6.17 9.18 -7.78
N THR A 60 5.83 9.01 -6.51
CA THR A 60 6.55 8.13 -5.57
C THR A 60 6.73 6.70 -6.10
N SER A 61 5.79 6.27 -6.91
CA SER A 61 5.74 4.97 -7.53
C SER A 61 6.85 4.75 -8.57
N VAL A 62 7.40 5.81 -9.19
CA VAL A 62 8.63 5.75 -10.01
C VAL A 62 9.84 5.29 -9.19
N LEU A 63 9.85 5.57 -7.87
CA LEU A 63 10.93 5.13 -6.98
C LEU A 63 10.96 3.61 -6.80
N TYR A 64 9.82 2.93 -6.97
CA TYR A 64 9.68 1.49 -6.81
C TYR A 64 9.97 0.70 -8.10
N GLU A 65 10.11 1.39 -9.25
CA GLU A 65 10.48 0.75 -10.53
C GLU A 65 11.89 0.14 -10.47
N GLY A 66 12.14 -0.85 -11.34
CA GLY A 66 13.44 -1.49 -11.47
C GLY A 66 13.86 -2.22 -10.19
N ARG A 67 14.94 -1.74 -9.55
CA ARG A 67 15.42 -2.26 -8.26
C ARG A 67 14.78 -1.59 -7.04
N GLY A 68 13.79 -0.73 -7.26
CA GLY A 68 13.20 0.11 -6.23
C GLY A 68 12.58 -0.67 -5.09
N ILE A 69 11.85 -1.76 -5.39
CA ILE A 69 11.28 -2.65 -4.37
C ILE A 69 12.38 -3.29 -3.52
N ASP A 70 13.42 -3.86 -4.13
CA ASP A 70 14.52 -4.51 -3.39
C ASP A 70 15.28 -3.50 -2.51
N LEU A 71 15.50 -2.30 -3.02
CA LEU A 71 16.11 -1.20 -2.25
C LEU A 71 15.24 -0.79 -1.06
N TYR A 72 13.91 -0.71 -1.26
CA TYR A 72 12.98 -0.40 -0.19
C TYR A 72 12.93 -1.52 0.86
N GLU A 73 12.92 -2.79 0.45
CA GLU A 73 13.01 -3.90 1.40
C GLU A 73 14.27 -3.80 2.26
N ASN A 74 15.42 -3.42 1.68
CA ASN A 74 16.64 -3.23 2.45
C ASN A 74 16.52 -2.08 3.46
N ILE A 75 15.81 -1.01 3.10
CA ILE A 75 15.46 0.06 4.04
C ILE A 75 14.60 -0.50 5.19
N THR A 76 13.60 -1.34 4.90
CA THR A 76 12.74 -1.91 5.96
C THR A 76 13.45 -2.86 6.92
N ARG A 77 14.64 -3.35 6.54
CA ARG A 77 15.50 -4.20 7.39
C ARG A 77 16.51 -3.38 8.21
N ASP A 78 16.65 -2.09 7.92
CA ASP A 78 17.51 -1.20 8.71
C ASP A 78 16.94 -1.06 10.13
N PRO A 79 17.73 -1.28 11.20
CA PRO A 79 17.25 -1.16 12.58
C PRO A 79 16.65 0.22 12.93
N ALA A 80 17.08 1.28 12.23
CA ALA A 80 16.52 2.61 12.41
C ALA A 80 15.11 2.74 11.80
N TYR A 81 14.77 1.93 10.80
CA TYR A 81 13.44 1.91 10.19
C TYR A 81 12.47 1.06 11.02
N TYR A 82 11.88 1.69 12.04
CA TYR A 82 11.09 0.99 13.07
C TYR A 82 9.75 0.43 12.58
N LEU A 83 9.09 1.11 11.63
CA LEU A 83 7.66 0.89 11.33
C LEU A 83 7.31 -0.56 11.02
N TYR A 84 8.12 -1.23 10.18
CA TYR A 84 7.88 -2.62 9.81
C TYR A 84 7.90 -3.55 11.03
N ARG A 85 8.90 -3.39 11.91
CA ARG A 85 9.02 -4.19 13.14
C ARG A 85 7.90 -3.87 14.11
N ASP A 86 7.59 -2.60 14.27
CA ASP A 86 6.61 -2.14 15.26
C ASP A 86 5.20 -2.61 14.84
N GLU A 87 4.83 -2.52 13.56
CA GLU A 87 3.60 -3.10 12.99
C GLU A 87 3.56 -4.63 13.13
N PHE A 88 4.67 -5.32 12.82
CA PHE A 88 4.77 -6.77 12.95
C PHE A 88 4.63 -7.24 14.41
N SER A 89 5.12 -6.47 15.38
CA SER A 89 4.99 -6.78 16.80
C SER A 89 3.54 -6.84 17.28
N ILE A 90 2.65 -6.06 16.65
CA ILE A 90 1.21 -6.07 16.94
C ILE A 90 0.62 -7.40 16.50
N PHE A 91 0.93 -7.87 15.29
CA PHE A 91 0.51 -9.20 14.83
C PHE A 91 1.03 -10.32 15.75
N GLN A 92 2.28 -10.25 16.21
CA GLN A 92 2.82 -11.25 17.12
C GLN A 92 2.07 -11.26 18.47
N ARG A 93 1.79 -10.08 19.02
CA ARG A 93 1.16 -9.93 20.33
C ARG A 93 -0.34 -10.23 20.32
N TYR A 94 -1.05 -9.84 19.26
CA TYR A 94 -2.51 -9.87 19.18
C TYR A 94 -3.05 -10.84 18.13
N SER A 95 -2.22 -11.76 17.61
CA SER A 95 -2.62 -12.73 16.58
C SER A 95 -3.96 -13.41 16.85
N GLN A 96 -4.17 -13.90 18.08
CA GLN A 96 -5.42 -14.56 18.46
C GLN A 96 -6.61 -13.60 18.50
N ASP A 97 -6.43 -12.41 19.06
CA ASP A 97 -7.49 -11.40 19.16
C ASP A 97 -7.90 -10.88 17.79
N ILE A 98 -6.91 -10.63 16.91
CA ILE A 98 -7.11 -10.24 15.51
C ILE A 98 -7.88 -11.35 14.79
N ALA A 99 -7.43 -12.61 14.89
CA ALA A 99 -8.12 -13.73 14.25
C ALA A 99 -9.57 -13.87 14.74
N THR A 100 -9.81 -13.76 16.05
CA THR A 100 -11.15 -13.79 16.63
C THR A 100 -12.01 -12.63 16.15
N ALA A 101 -11.44 -11.42 16.03
CA ALA A 101 -12.16 -10.24 15.53
C ALA A 101 -12.54 -10.38 14.04
N LEU A 102 -11.63 -10.89 13.21
CA LEU A 102 -11.87 -11.12 11.78
C LEU A 102 -12.94 -12.18 11.52
N LEU A 103 -13.07 -13.16 12.43
CA LEU A 103 -14.04 -14.26 12.34
C LEU A 103 -15.36 -13.99 13.07
N ARG A 104 -15.59 -12.77 13.58
CA ARG A 104 -16.88 -12.44 14.22
C ARG A 104 -18.02 -12.54 13.18
N PRO A 105 -19.17 -13.13 13.55
CA PRO A 105 -20.32 -13.23 12.66
C PRO A 105 -20.87 -11.84 12.32
N VAL A 106 -21.42 -11.70 11.11
CA VAL A 106 -21.87 -10.41 10.56
C VAL A 106 -23.16 -9.94 11.26
N ASN A 107 -24.01 -10.86 11.74
CA ASN A 107 -25.31 -10.50 12.32
C ASN A 107 -25.62 -11.20 13.67
N ALA A 108 -26.34 -10.50 14.57
CA ALA A 108 -26.82 -11.04 15.86
C ALA A 108 -27.74 -12.27 15.73
N ARG A 109 -28.38 -12.46 14.56
CA ARG A 109 -29.22 -13.64 14.26
C ARG A 109 -28.37 -14.90 14.04
N GLU A 110 -27.16 -14.76 13.50
CA GLU A 110 -26.17 -15.84 13.34
C GLU A 110 -25.45 -16.11 14.67
N ALA A 111 -25.20 -15.08 15.49
CA ALA A 111 -24.64 -15.24 16.83
C ALA A 111 -25.51 -16.15 17.74
N LYS A 112 -26.84 -16.16 17.54
CA LYS A 112 -27.76 -17.09 18.24
C LYS A 112 -27.74 -18.52 17.70
N SER A 113 -27.35 -18.72 16.43
CA SER A 113 -27.16 -20.05 15.84
C SER A 113 -25.85 -20.70 16.32
N LEU A 114 -24.86 -19.87 16.67
CA LEU A 114 -23.52 -20.27 17.11
C LEU A 114 -23.42 -20.66 18.60
N ILE A 115 -24.54 -20.85 19.31
CA ILE A 115 -24.54 -21.46 20.67
C ILE A 115 -24.34 -23.00 20.59
N LYS A 116 -23.73 -23.48 19.51
CA LYS A 116 -23.09 -24.79 19.43
C LYS A 116 -21.64 -24.56 19.03
N PRO A 117 -20.65 -25.02 19.82
CA PRO A 117 -19.22 -24.84 19.54
C PRO A 117 -18.71 -25.49 18.23
N GLU A 118 -19.60 -26.05 17.42
CA GLU A 118 -19.31 -26.87 16.25
C GLU A 118 -19.71 -26.19 14.93
N SER A 119 -20.36 -25.01 14.94
CA SER A 119 -20.85 -24.36 13.70
C SER A 119 -20.07 -23.11 13.26
N SER A 120 -18.83 -22.94 13.72
CA SER A 120 -17.92 -21.90 13.20
C SER A 120 -17.39 -22.21 11.79
N GLU A 121 -17.94 -23.22 11.12
CA GLU A 121 -17.44 -23.80 9.87
C GLU A 121 -17.79 -22.97 8.62
N ASP A 122 -18.72 -22.00 8.70
CA ASP A 122 -19.28 -21.37 7.50
C ASP A 122 -18.82 -19.92 7.23
N THR A 123 -17.89 -19.37 8.00
CA THR A 123 -17.32 -18.03 7.73
C THR A 123 -16.01 -18.16 6.96
N HIS A 124 -16.07 -17.91 5.65
CA HIS A 124 -14.88 -17.86 4.80
C HIS A 124 -14.33 -16.44 4.71
N LEU A 125 -13.05 -16.27 5.06
CA LEU A 125 -12.33 -15.00 5.02
C LEU A 125 -11.40 -14.92 3.81
N ILE A 126 -11.57 -13.89 2.97
CA ILE A 126 -10.61 -13.58 1.91
C ILE A 126 -9.74 -12.42 2.37
N LEU A 127 -8.44 -12.69 2.56
CA LEU A 127 -7.44 -11.67 2.84
C LEU A 127 -6.87 -11.15 1.53
N VAL A 128 -6.99 -9.85 1.30
CA VAL A 128 -6.35 -9.18 0.16
C VAL A 128 -5.30 -8.24 0.69
N ASP A 129 -4.03 -8.60 0.50
CA ASP A 129 -2.90 -7.73 0.79
C ASP A 129 -2.67 -6.79 -0.40
N LEU A 130 -2.99 -5.51 -0.22
CA LEU A 130 -2.79 -4.50 -1.24
C LEU A 130 -1.34 -4.00 -1.18
N VAL A 131 -0.41 -4.78 -1.74
CA VAL A 131 0.98 -4.36 -1.91
C VAL A 131 1.22 -3.81 -3.30
N LEU A 132 1.84 -2.63 -3.34
CA LEU A 132 2.28 -1.86 -4.50
C LEU A 132 2.55 -2.70 -5.76
N THR A 133 1.64 -2.67 -6.73
CA THR A 133 1.91 -3.10 -8.12
C THR A 133 1.50 -2.00 -9.10
N LYS A 134 2.16 -0.86 -9.02
CA LYS A 134 2.07 0.16 -10.08
C LYS A 134 3.13 -0.15 -11.14
N TYR A 135 2.69 -0.17 -12.42
CA TYR A 135 3.46 0.13 -13.65
C TYR A 135 3.95 -0.98 -14.60
N ARG A 136 4.38 -0.47 -15.78
CA ARG A 136 4.21 -1.00 -17.14
C ARG A 136 5.53 -1.13 -17.93
N ARG A 137 6.71 -1.07 -17.32
CA ARG A 137 7.97 -1.20 -18.11
C ARG A 137 8.93 -2.31 -17.68
N ARG A 138 8.79 -2.88 -16.48
CA ARG A 138 9.33 -4.22 -16.17
C ARG A 138 8.23 -5.12 -15.62
N VAL A 139 7.31 -5.46 -16.52
CA VAL A 139 6.18 -6.37 -16.30
C VAL A 139 6.64 -7.69 -15.68
N ASP A 140 7.80 -8.21 -16.09
CA ASP A 140 8.29 -9.50 -15.61
C ASP A 140 8.87 -9.45 -14.20
N ILE A 141 9.54 -8.38 -13.78
CA ILE A 141 10.25 -8.37 -12.49
C ILE A 141 9.27 -8.34 -11.32
N GLN A 142 8.21 -7.52 -11.36
CA GLN A 142 7.22 -7.48 -10.27
C GLN A 142 6.37 -8.75 -10.25
N HIS A 143 6.02 -9.28 -11.42
CA HIS A 143 5.31 -10.55 -11.55
C HIS A 143 6.14 -11.73 -10.99
N GLU A 144 7.40 -11.85 -11.40
CA GLU A 144 8.33 -12.85 -10.90
C GLU A 144 8.67 -12.65 -9.41
N GLN A 145 8.79 -11.42 -8.92
CA GLN A 145 9.00 -11.14 -7.50
C GLN A 145 7.79 -11.56 -6.67
N LEU A 146 6.58 -11.21 -7.12
CA LEU A 146 5.33 -11.61 -6.46
C LEU A 146 5.17 -13.14 -6.47
N GLN A 147 5.41 -13.79 -7.61
CA GLN A 147 5.41 -15.24 -7.74
C GLN A 147 6.44 -15.88 -6.80
N ARG A 148 7.68 -15.35 -6.75
CA ARG A 148 8.74 -15.83 -5.84
C ARG A 148 8.35 -15.69 -4.37
N ARG A 149 7.69 -14.59 -3.98
CA ARG A 149 7.22 -14.35 -2.61
C ARG A 149 6.12 -15.34 -2.22
N ILE A 150 5.13 -15.56 -3.09
CA ILE A 150 4.07 -16.56 -2.86
C ILE A 150 4.67 -17.95 -2.77
N ASP A 151 5.59 -18.29 -3.68
CA ASP A 151 6.28 -19.58 -3.64
C ASP A 151 7.10 -19.77 -2.36
N GLN A 152 7.74 -18.71 -1.87
CA GLN A 152 8.46 -18.75 -0.60
C GLN A 152 7.52 -18.92 0.58
N LEU A 153 6.38 -18.19 0.61
CA LEU A 153 5.34 -18.33 1.62
C LEU A 153 4.84 -19.77 1.70
N VAL A 154 4.41 -20.34 0.57
CA VAL A 154 3.88 -21.71 0.49
C VAL A 154 4.95 -22.75 0.84
N ARG A 155 6.22 -22.54 0.46
CA ARG A 155 7.32 -23.43 0.86
C ARG A 155 7.61 -23.38 2.36
N GLN A 156 7.49 -22.22 2.99
CA GLN A 156 7.86 -22.01 4.40
C GLN A 156 6.70 -22.30 5.36
N ARG A 157 5.46 -22.26 4.87
CA ARG A 157 4.24 -22.29 5.68
C ARG A 157 3.27 -23.33 5.09
N PRO A 158 3.30 -24.60 5.58
CA PRO A 158 2.51 -25.69 5.01
C PRO A 158 0.99 -25.47 5.11
N GLU A 159 0.54 -24.54 5.96
CA GLU A 159 -0.86 -24.14 6.06
C GLU A 159 -1.36 -23.33 4.85
N PHE A 160 -0.46 -22.81 4.00
CA PHE A 160 -0.78 -22.11 2.76
C PHE A 160 -0.68 -23.04 1.54
N SER A 161 -1.64 -22.94 0.63
CA SER A 161 -1.58 -23.54 -0.70
C SER A 161 -1.57 -22.48 -1.79
N ARG A 162 -1.01 -22.86 -2.95
CA ARG A 162 -1.09 -22.09 -4.18
C ARG A 162 -2.48 -22.19 -4.78
N GLY A 163 -3.14 -21.05 -5.01
CA GLY A 163 -4.47 -21.03 -5.66
C GLY A 163 -5.52 -21.85 -4.89
N HIS A 164 -6.61 -22.18 -5.59
CA HIS A 164 -7.78 -22.88 -5.04
C HIS A 164 -7.41 -24.11 -4.22
N VAL A 165 -8.02 -24.22 -3.04
CA VAL A 165 -7.91 -25.39 -2.17
C VAL A 165 -8.59 -26.56 -2.87
N ASP A 166 -7.85 -27.66 -3.11
CA ASP A 166 -8.45 -28.91 -3.59
C ASP A 166 -9.28 -29.54 -2.46
N THR A 167 -10.60 -29.34 -2.53
CA THR A 167 -11.59 -29.83 -1.57
C THR A 167 -12.18 -31.18 -1.97
N SER A 168 -11.73 -31.79 -3.08
CA SER A 168 -12.24 -33.08 -3.56
C SER A 168 -11.89 -34.26 -2.62
N SER A 169 -11.07 -34.02 -1.59
CA SER A 169 -10.76 -34.97 -0.54
C SER A 169 -11.17 -34.42 0.85
N PRO A 170 -12.36 -34.77 1.37
CA PRO A 170 -12.86 -34.26 2.66
C PRO A 170 -12.05 -34.76 3.89
N MET A 171 -11.02 -35.59 3.69
CA MET A 171 -10.13 -36.06 4.75
C MET A 171 -8.66 -35.79 4.39
N LYS A 172 -8.29 -34.50 4.33
CA LYS A 172 -6.96 -33.90 4.63
C LYS A 172 -6.85 -32.57 3.88
N LEU A 173 -7.48 -31.50 4.37
CA LEU A 173 -6.91 -30.17 4.11
C LEU A 173 -5.54 -30.14 4.81
N LYS A 174 -4.45 -30.29 4.06
CA LYS A 174 -3.11 -29.97 4.58
C LYS A 174 -2.87 -28.45 4.66
N SER A 175 -3.67 -27.67 3.93
CA SER A 175 -3.62 -26.21 3.87
C SER A 175 -5.02 -25.64 4.01
N SER A 176 -5.25 -24.79 5.01
CA SER A 176 -6.53 -24.12 5.27
C SER A 176 -6.63 -22.73 4.63
N ILE A 177 -5.56 -22.27 3.95
CA ILE A 177 -5.46 -20.90 3.40
C ILE A 177 -4.97 -20.95 1.94
N SER A 178 -5.77 -20.38 1.03
CA SER A 178 -5.35 -20.13 -0.37
C SER A 178 -4.62 -18.79 -0.46
N ALA A 179 -3.47 -18.78 -1.15
CA ALA A 179 -2.75 -17.56 -1.49
C ALA A 179 -2.76 -17.34 -3.01
N GLN A 180 -3.13 -16.12 -3.41
CA GLN A 180 -3.13 -15.68 -4.80
C GLN A 180 -2.53 -14.28 -4.92
N GLY A 181 -1.69 -14.07 -5.93
CA GLY A 181 -1.13 -12.75 -6.23
C GLY A 181 -2.01 -11.99 -7.20
N ILE A 182 -2.12 -10.68 -7.02
CA ILE A 182 -2.73 -9.78 -8.00
C ILE A 182 -1.67 -8.73 -8.38
N CYS A 183 -1.44 -8.57 -9.67
CA CYS A 183 -0.55 -7.55 -10.22
C CYS A 183 -1.40 -6.44 -10.84
N GLY A 184 -1.42 -5.25 -10.21
CA GLY A 184 -2.25 -4.12 -10.61
C GLY A 184 -2.11 -2.90 -9.70
N SER A 185 -2.40 -1.71 -10.21
CA SER A 185 -2.47 -0.53 -9.35
C SER A 185 -3.62 -0.69 -8.34
N TYR A 186 -3.65 0.14 -7.28
CA TYR A 186 -4.78 0.11 -6.34
C TYR A 186 -6.13 0.35 -7.03
N TYR A 187 -6.15 1.11 -8.13
CA TYR A 187 -7.37 1.36 -8.89
C TYR A 187 -7.75 0.17 -9.77
N ASP A 188 -6.77 -0.52 -10.35
CA ASP A 188 -7.00 -1.79 -11.05
C ASP A 188 -7.59 -2.81 -10.06
N ALA A 189 -6.99 -2.93 -8.87
CA ALA A 189 -7.44 -3.83 -7.81
C ALA A 189 -8.86 -3.48 -7.35
N MET A 190 -9.18 -2.20 -7.13
CA MET A 190 -10.55 -1.77 -6.83
C MET A 190 -11.53 -2.16 -7.95
N GLY A 191 -11.18 -1.92 -9.21
CA GLY A 191 -12.02 -2.28 -10.36
C GLY A 191 -12.25 -3.80 -10.46
N TYR A 192 -11.19 -4.58 -10.31
CA TYR A 192 -11.23 -6.04 -10.32
C TYR A 192 -12.10 -6.59 -9.18
N LEU A 193 -11.86 -6.14 -7.95
CA LEU A 193 -12.62 -6.58 -6.77
C LEU A 193 -14.09 -6.14 -6.82
N ALA A 194 -14.38 -4.94 -7.33
CA ALA A 194 -15.75 -4.45 -7.53
C ALA A 194 -16.52 -5.28 -8.57
N SER A 195 -15.81 -5.88 -9.53
CA SER A 195 -16.41 -6.75 -10.55
C SER A 195 -16.62 -8.21 -10.10
N GLY A 196 -16.41 -8.53 -8.82
CA GLY A 196 -16.48 -9.90 -8.30
C GLY A 196 -15.18 -10.69 -8.42
N GLY A 197 -14.06 -10.02 -8.73
CA GLY A 197 -12.74 -10.64 -8.70
C GLY A 197 -12.43 -11.28 -7.34
N LEU A 198 -11.69 -12.40 -7.37
CA LEU A 198 -11.45 -13.34 -6.25
C LEU A 198 -12.64 -14.19 -5.79
N VAL A 199 -13.86 -13.91 -6.26
CA VAL A 199 -15.08 -14.63 -5.82
C VAL A 199 -15.56 -15.67 -6.83
N ASP A 200 -15.12 -15.60 -8.10
CA ASP A 200 -15.56 -16.52 -9.15
C ASP A 200 -14.56 -17.65 -9.44
N GLU A 201 -15.11 -18.87 -9.58
CA GLU A 201 -14.49 -20.17 -9.90
C GLU A 201 -14.12 -21.15 -8.76
N THR A 202 -14.65 -21.00 -7.54
CA THR A 202 -14.70 -22.11 -6.56
C THR A 202 -16.15 -22.57 -6.40
N PRO A 203 -16.63 -23.55 -7.20
CA PRO A 203 -17.97 -24.12 -7.05
C PRO A 203 -18.27 -24.59 -5.62
N GLU A 204 -17.24 -25.00 -4.88
CA GLU A 204 -17.35 -25.56 -3.54
C GLU A 204 -17.60 -24.47 -2.48
N LEU A 205 -17.05 -23.27 -2.68
CA LEU A 205 -17.37 -22.09 -1.85
C LEU A 205 -18.84 -21.66 -2.05
N LYS A 206 -19.41 -21.85 -3.25
CA LYS A 206 -20.85 -21.64 -3.49
C LYS A 206 -21.72 -22.72 -2.84
N HIS A 207 -21.17 -23.88 -2.45
CA HIS A 207 -21.91 -25.02 -1.89
C HIS A 207 -22.03 -25.01 -0.35
N HIS A 208 -21.23 -24.21 0.37
CA HIS A 208 -21.28 -24.17 1.85
C HIS A 208 -22.31 -23.20 2.44
N GLY A 209 -23.09 -22.49 1.63
CA GLY A 209 -24.34 -21.82 2.07
C GLY A 209 -24.21 -20.64 3.05
N GLY A 210 -23.02 -20.31 3.55
CA GLY A 210 -22.74 -19.16 4.42
C GLY A 210 -22.35 -17.88 3.67
N PRO A 211 -22.55 -16.68 4.25
CA PRO A 211 -22.12 -15.42 3.66
C PRO A 211 -20.58 -15.29 3.68
N PHE A 212 -20.00 -14.94 2.53
CA PHE A 212 -18.57 -14.63 2.41
C PHE A 212 -18.26 -13.26 3.01
N ARG A 213 -17.19 -13.19 3.81
CA ARG A 213 -16.71 -11.93 4.39
C ARG A 213 -15.32 -11.62 3.85
N LYS A 214 -15.15 -10.46 3.22
CA LYS A 214 -13.86 -9.98 2.74
C LYS A 214 -13.17 -9.20 3.85
N CYS A 215 -11.85 -9.37 3.99
CA CYS A 215 -11.02 -8.45 4.76
C CYS A 215 -9.88 -7.92 3.89
N LEU A 216 -9.92 -6.62 3.59
CA LEU A 216 -8.81 -5.95 2.91
C LEU A 216 -7.73 -5.58 3.94
N MET A 217 -6.49 -5.96 3.69
CA MET A 217 -5.35 -5.59 4.54
C MET A 217 -4.56 -4.47 3.86
N TRP A 218 -4.37 -3.36 4.57
CA TRP A 218 -3.56 -2.23 4.13
C TRP A 218 -2.50 -1.91 5.18
N LEU A 219 -1.27 -2.37 4.95
CA LEU A 219 -0.18 -2.29 5.91
C LEU A 219 0.90 -1.28 5.52
N GLY A 220 1.88 -1.09 6.42
CA GLY A 220 3.04 -0.23 6.23
C GLY A 220 2.70 1.26 6.21
N SER A 221 1.54 1.66 6.74
CA SER A 221 1.05 3.04 6.77
C SER A 221 0.99 3.72 5.39
N SER A 222 0.97 2.96 4.28
CA SER A 222 1.26 3.54 2.96
C SER A 222 0.15 4.44 2.40
N PHE A 223 -1.11 4.32 2.86
CA PHE A 223 -2.17 5.25 2.47
C PHE A 223 -2.05 6.62 3.16
N THR A 224 -1.31 6.70 4.27
CA THR A 224 -0.97 7.97 4.95
C THR A 224 0.10 8.78 4.20
N ASN A 225 0.51 8.34 3.01
CA ASN A 225 1.30 9.17 2.10
C ASN A 225 0.43 10.21 1.37
N MET A 226 -0.90 10.10 1.44
CA MET A 226 -1.86 11.09 0.96
C MET A 226 -2.23 12.07 2.08
N LYS A 227 -2.72 13.26 1.73
CA LYS A 227 -3.30 14.15 2.74
C LYS A 227 -4.51 13.47 3.40
N PRO A 228 -4.83 13.75 4.67
CA PRO A 228 -5.98 13.11 5.34
C PRO A 228 -7.30 13.19 4.56
N THR A 229 -7.60 14.33 3.94
CA THR A 229 -8.80 14.51 3.12
C THR A 229 -8.79 13.68 1.82
N GLU A 230 -7.61 13.48 1.23
CA GLU A 230 -7.41 12.63 0.06
C GLU A 230 -7.49 11.15 0.43
N ALA A 231 -6.88 10.75 1.55
CA ALA A 231 -6.97 9.42 2.11
C ALA A 231 -8.42 9.03 2.39
N ALA A 232 -9.20 9.91 3.05
CA ALA A 232 -10.62 9.66 3.29
C ALA A 232 -11.42 9.52 1.99
N ARG A 233 -11.16 10.36 0.98
CA ARG A 233 -11.80 10.26 -0.33
C ARG A 233 -11.43 8.96 -1.04
N PHE A 234 -10.18 8.53 -0.93
CA PHE A 234 -9.69 7.30 -1.52
C PHE A 234 -10.29 6.07 -0.85
N LEU A 235 -10.26 5.97 0.48
CA LEU A 235 -10.87 4.88 1.24
C LEU A 235 -12.39 4.77 0.97
N ARG A 236 -13.08 5.90 0.83
CA ARG A 236 -14.51 5.94 0.47
C ARG A 236 -14.82 5.26 -0.87
N GLN A 237 -13.85 5.14 -1.79
CA GLN A 237 -14.06 4.44 -3.05
C GLN A 237 -14.26 2.93 -2.85
N PHE A 238 -13.64 2.33 -1.82
CA PHE A 238 -13.84 0.92 -1.51
C PHE A 238 -15.29 0.63 -1.10
N THR A 239 -15.91 1.52 -0.32
CA THR A 239 -17.31 1.38 0.08
C THR A 239 -18.27 1.80 -1.04
N ARG A 240 -18.00 2.88 -1.77
CA ARG A 240 -18.90 3.39 -2.82
C ARG A 240 -18.92 2.54 -4.10
N ASN A 241 -17.80 1.93 -4.46
CA ASN A 241 -17.70 1.14 -5.69
C ASN A 241 -18.09 -0.33 -5.48
N GLY A 242 -18.62 -0.70 -4.32
CA GLY A 242 -19.01 -2.08 -4.01
C GLY A 242 -17.83 -3.03 -3.81
N VAL A 243 -16.63 -2.51 -3.54
CA VAL A 243 -15.45 -3.35 -3.25
C VAL A 243 -15.60 -3.99 -1.87
N LEU A 244 -16.00 -3.20 -0.88
CA LEU A 244 -16.44 -3.66 0.44
C LEU A 244 -17.97 -3.61 0.48
N GLN A 245 -18.62 -4.75 0.66
CA GLN A 245 -20.05 -4.86 0.93
C GLN A 245 -20.34 -4.63 2.42
N PRO A 246 -21.61 -4.40 2.82
CA PRO A 246 -21.96 -4.32 4.23
C PRO A 246 -21.47 -5.56 5.00
N GLY A 247 -20.80 -5.33 6.13
CA GLY A 247 -20.16 -6.38 6.92
C GLY A 247 -18.74 -6.74 6.47
N ASP A 248 -18.27 -6.36 5.28
CA ASP A 248 -16.87 -6.56 4.91
C ASP A 248 -15.93 -5.71 5.77
N LEU A 249 -14.72 -6.23 5.96
CA LEU A 249 -13.70 -5.67 6.83
C LEU A 249 -12.57 -5.01 6.06
N MET A 250 -11.90 -4.08 6.74
CA MET A 250 -10.61 -3.56 6.35
C MET A 250 -9.70 -3.46 7.57
N LEU A 251 -8.54 -4.11 7.53
CA LEU A 251 -7.51 -4.04 8.56
C LEU A 251 -6.41 -3.09 8.08
N VAL A 252 -6.20 -1.97 8.78
CA VAL A 252 -5.30 -0.90 8.36
C VAL A 252 -4.22 -0.65 9.39
N GLY A 253 -2.96 -0.72 8.98
CA GLY A 253 -1.82 -0.33 9.80
C GLY A 253 -1.45 1.14 9.61
N ILE A 254 -1.27 1.85 10.71
CA ILE A 254 -0.97 3.29 10.73
C ILE A 254 0.20 3.56 11.67
N ASP A 255 1.18 4.30 11.15
CA ASP A 255 2.26 4.89 11.93
C ASP A 255 1.73 6.12 12.68
N ARG A 256 1.75 6.04 14.01
CA ARG A 256 1.29 7.09 14.93
C ARG A 256 2.45 7.78 15.64
N CYS A 257 3.69 7.53 15.23
CA CYS A 257 4.88 8.01 15.94
C CYS A 257 4.94 9.54 16.02
N ARG A 258 5.07 10.03 17.26
CA ARG A 258 5.23 11.45 17.60
C ARG A 258 6.66 11.81 18.03
N GLN A 259 7.54 10.82 18.09
CA GLN A 259 8.96 11.04 18.40
C GLN A 259 9.69 11.45 17.13
N VAL A 260 9.85 12.75 16.92
CA VAL A 260 10.44 13.31 15.69
C VAL A 260 11.83 12.72 15.41
N ASP A 261 12.67 12.56 16.43
CA ASP A 261 14.00 11.98 16.26
C ASP A 261 13.95 10.51 15.81
N LYS A 262 13.01 9.72 16.33
CA LYS A 262 12.78 8.32 15.90
C LYS A 262 12.34 8.29 14.43
N VAL A 263 11.43 9.18 14.03
CA VAL A 263 11.00 9.33 12.63
C VAL A 263 12.18 9.75 11.75
N MET A 264 12.92 10.79 12.11
CA MET A 264 14.02 11.31 11.30
C MET A 264 15.19 10.33 11.21
N ALA A 265 15.42 9.49 12.23
CA ALA A 265 16.38 8.39 12.15
C ALA A 265 15.96 7.35 11.11
N ALA A 266 14.68 6.97 11.06
CA ALA A 266 14.14 6.05 10.05
C ALA A 266 14.29 6.56 8.61
N TYR A 267 14.29 7.89 8.43
CA TYR A 267 14.45 8.57 7.14
C TYR A 267 15.76 9.36 7.04
N SER A 268 16.83 8.88 7.68
CA SER A 268 18.07 9.65 7.82
C SER A 268 18.70 10.02 6.47
N VAL A 269 19.05 11.30 6.33
CA VAL A 269 19.79 11.83 5.17
C VAL A 269 21.21 11.26 5.03
N SER A 270 21.78 10.73 6.13
CA SER A 270 23.08 10.07 6.11
C SER A 270 23.01 8.60 5.68
N SER A 271 21.82 8.06 5.45
CA SER A 271 21.63 6.65 5.06
C SER A 271 22.01 6.42 3.60
N PRO A 272 23.00 5.54 3.31
CA PRO A 272 23.32 5.16 1.94
C PRO A 272 22.17 4.43 1.25
N SER A 273 21.30 3.77 2.02
CA SER A 273 20.14 3.04 1.49
C SER A 273 19.10 3.99 0.91
N TRP A 274 18.77 5.07 1.62
CA TRP A 274 17.87 6.12 1.11
C TRP A 274 18.47 6.85 -0.09
N GLN A 275 19.76 7.17 -0.02
CA GLN A 275 20.47 7.78 -1.15
C GLN A 275 20.37 6.90 -2.42
N ARG A 276 20.63 5.58 -2.31
CA ARG A 276 20.50 4.65 -3.44
C ARG A 276 19.06 4.55 -3.95
N TYR A 277 18.08 4.57 -3.05
CA TYR A 277 16.66 4.51 -3.40
C TYR A 277 16.22 5.74 -4.22
N VAL A 278 16.65 6.94 -3.83
CA VAL A 278 16.39 8.16 -4.61
C VAL A 278 17.08 8.11 -5.97
N GLN A 279 18.34 7.72 -6.02
CA GLN A 279 19.11 7.60 -7.26
C GLN A 279 18.49 6.60 -8.25
N ASN A 280 17.92 5.50 -7.74
CA ASN A 280 17.12 4.56 -8.54
C ASN A 280 15.89 5.25 -9.13
N GLY A 281 15.13 5.97 -8.31
CA GLY A 281 13.95 6.71 -8.78
C GLY A 281 14.26 7.74 -9.86
N MET A 282 15.33 8.51 -9.70
CA MET A 282 15.76 9.50 -10.70
C MET A 282 16.19 8.84 -12.02
N ARG A 283 16.88 7.69 -11.94
CA ARG A 283 17.23 6.89 -13.11
C ARG A 283 15.99 6.33 -13.82
N ASN A 284 15.01 5.83 -13.06
CA ASN A 284 13.76 5.36 -13.64
C ASN A 284 13.01 6.51 -14.33
N ALA A 285 12.99 7.71 -13.73
CA ALA A 285 12.41 8.89 -14.35
C ALA A 285 13.12 9.25 -15.67
N ALA A 286 14.46 9.21 -15.69
CA ALA A 286 15.27 9.41 -16.89
C ALA A 286 14.90 8.41 -17.99
N GLU A 287 14.79 7.12 -17.66
CA GLU A 287 14.44 6.06 -18.62
C GLU A 287 13.00 6.18 -19.14
N ILE A 288 12.04 6.52 -18.28
CA ILE A 288 10.63 6.67 -18.67
C ILE A 288 10.47 7.84 -19.64
N LEU A 289 11.13 8.98 -19.37
CA LEU A 289 11.04 10.19 -20.18
C LEU A 289 12.03 10.24 -21.35
N GLN A 290 13.02 9.36 -21.37
CA GLN A 290 14.19 9.46 -22.26
C GLN A 290 15.00 10.75 -22.02
N GLU A 291 15.19 11.11 -20.75
CA GLU A 291 15.86 12.34 -20.29
C GLU A 291 17.17 12.01 -19.56
N GLU A 292 18.26 11.84 -20.31
CA GLU A 292 19.57 11.48 -19.72
C GLU A 292 20.08 12.49 -18.70
N SER A 293 19.64 13.75 -18.78
CA SER A 293 20.02 14.81 -17.85
C SER A 293 19.60 14.54 -16.40
N LEU A 294 18.57 13.71 -16.18
CA LEU A 294 18.10 13.28 -14.87
C LEU A 294 19.02 12.23 -14.22
N VAL A 295 19.93 11.61 -14.98
CA VAL A 295 20.92 10.65 -14.47
C VAL A 295 22.08 11.38 -13.76
N GLY A 296 22.71 10.70 -12.80
CA GLY A 296 23.84 11.22 -12.01
C GLY A 296 23.41 11.74 -10.64
N ASP A 297 24.28 12.45 -9.94
CA ASP A 297 24.14 12.63 -8.49
C ASP A 297 23.00 13.57 -8.06
N TRP A 298 22.07 13.05 -7.27
CA TRP A 298 21.07 13.81 -6.53
C TRP A 298 21.35 13.72 -5.04
N GLU A 299 21.14 14.79 -4.30
CA GLU A 299 21.22 14.77 -2.83
C GLU A 299 19.86 14.33 -2.26
N TYR A 300 19.84 13.28 -1.42
CA TYR A 300 18.64 12.93 -0.65
C TYR A 300 18.42 13.91 0.50
N VAL A 301 17.24 14.52 0.54
CA VAL A 301 16.86 15.46 1.58
C VAL A 301 15.56 15.01 2.23
N ALA A 302 15.50 15.08 3.56
CA ALA A 302 14.33 14.77 4.36
C ALA A 302 14.05 15.89 5.38
N ARG A 303 12.79 16.18 5.66
CA ARG A 303 12.35 17.14 6.68
C ARG A 303 11.15 16.61 7.45
N TRP A 304 11.06 17.04 8.70
CA TRP A 304 9.85 16.94 9.49
C TRP A 304 9.03 18.22 9.31
N ASP A 305 7.77 18.06 8.92
CA ASP A 305 6.78 19.12 8.83
C ASP A 305 5.90 19.04 10.07
N ALA A 306 6.23 19.84 11.08
CA ALA A 306 5.52 19.83 12.37
C ALA A 306 4.08 20.33 12.27
N ALA A 307 3.80 21.25 11.33
CA ALA A 307 2.47 21.81 11.13
C ALA A 307 1.49 20.75 10.59
N GLU A 308 1.98 19.89 9.69
CA GLU A 308 1.19 18.82 9.07
C GLU A 308 1.37 17.46 9.76
N GLY A 309 2.31 17.33 10.70
CA GLY A 309 2.61 16.06 11.38
C GLY A 309 3.11 14.97 10.43
N ARG A 310 4.00 15.32 9.50
CA ARG A 310 4.47 14.40 8.45
C ARG A 310 5.98 14.51 8.23
N HIS A 311 6.56 13.42 7.74
CA HIS A 311 7.87 13.46 7.11
C HIS A 311 7.71 13.72 5.60
N VAL A 312 8.55 14.57 5.03
CA VAL A 312 8.62 14.85 3.58
C VAL A 312 10.04 14.62 3.06
N ARG A 313 10.15 14.13 1.82
CA ARG A 313 11.44 13.82 1.18
C ARG A 313 11.55 14.34 -0.24
N PHE A 314 12.78 14.74 -0.59
CA PHE A 314 13.14 15.37 -1.84
C PHE A 314 14.41 14.76 -2.45
N ALA A 315 14.55 14.94 -3.76
CA ALA A 315 15.82 14.88 -4.45
C ALA A 315 16.26 16.31 -4.75
N LYS A 316 17.40 16.74 -4.22
CA LYS A 316 17.98 18.05 -4.52
C LYS A 316 19.00 17.93 -5.64
N SER A 317 18.88 18.81 -6.64
CA SER A 317 19.78 18.79 -7.78
C SER A 317 21.16 19.32 -7.41
N THR A 318 22.21 18.57 -7.74
CA THR A 318 23.62 18.96 -7.48
C THR A 318 24.25 19.75 -8.63
N ARG A 319 23.52 19.86 -9.76
CA ARG A 319 23.93 20.57 -10.97
C ARG A 319 22.69 20.99 -11.78
N PRO A 320 22.79 21.91 -12.74
CA PRO A 320 21.70 22.16 -13.68
C PRO A 320 21.36 20.92 -14.53
N ARG A 321 20.07 20.69 -14.80
CA ARG A 321 19.57 19.55 -15.60
C ARG A 321 18.55 20.02 -16.63
N ALA A 322 18.92 19.99 -17.90
CA ALA A 322 18.05 20.37 -19.01
C ALA A 322 17.01 19.26 -19.29
N LEU A 323 15.72 19.61 -19.33
CA LEU A 323 14.63 18.70 -19.67
C LEU A 323 14.22 18.96 -21.12
N GLN A 324 14.64 18.10 -22.04
CA GLN A 324 14.42 18.26 -23.48
C GLN A 324 12.92 18.28 -23.83
N SER A 325 12.14 17.43 -23.15
CA SER A 325 10.69 17.30 -23.30
C SER A 325 9.87 18.55 -22.96
N ARG A 326 10.49 19.56 -22.34
CA ARG A 326 9.80 20.74 -21.81
C ARG A 326 10.50 22.07 -22.08
N GLU A 327 11.64 22.07 -22.78
CA GLU A 327 12.46 23.28 -23.02
C GLU A 327 12.74 24.09 -21.73
N THR A 328 12.87 23.38 -20.60
CA THR A 328 13.13 23.96 -19.28
C THR A 328 14.32 23.28 -18.64
N ALA A 329 14.80 23.81 -17.52
CA ALA A 329 15.81 23.16 -16.69
C ALA A 329 15.38 23.07 -15.23
N ILE A 330 15.88 22.05 -14.54
CA ILE A 330 15.94 21.99 -13.08
C ILE A 330 17.28 22.66 -12.70
N PRO A 331 17.28 23.83 -12.06
CA PRO A 331 18.48 24.48 -11.58
C PRO A 331 19.23 23.66 -10.54
N GLU A 332 20.51 23.95 -10.36
CA GLU A 332 21.25 23.47 -9.19
C GLU A 332 20.60 23.98 -7.90
N GLY A 333 20.55 23.12 -6.88
CA GLY A 333 19.95 23.43 -5.58
C GLY A 333 18.43 23.28 -5.52
N GLU A 334 17.72 23.12 -6.65
CA GLU A 334 16.27 22.91 -6.65
C GLU A 334 15.91 21.56 -6.02
N HIS A 335 14.86 21.57 -5.19
CA HIS A 335 14.31 20.37 -4.56
C HIS A 335 13.13 19.83 -5.37
N VAL A 336 13.21 18.56 -5.79
CA VAL A 336 12.12 17.83 -6.44
C VAL A 336 11.47 16.94 -5.39
N PHE A 337 10.17 17.14 -5.15
CA PHE A 337 9.42 16.34 -4.18
C PHE A 337 9.28 14.89 -4.62
N LEU A 338 9.52 13.95 -3.70
CA LEU A 338 9.47 12.51 -3.99
C LEU A 338 8.30 11.83 -3.30
N ALA A 339 8.13 12.10 -2.00
CA ALA A 339 7.02 11.56 -1.23
C ALA A 339 6.92 12.24 0.14
N GLN A 340 5.85 11.87 0.83
CA GLN A 340 5.59 12.23 2.22
C GLN A 340 5.02 11.02 2.96
N SER A 341 5.02 11.07 4.28
CA SER A 341 4.36 10.10 5.17
C SER A 341 3.84 10.83 6.39
N TYR A 342 2.51 10.94 6.49
CA TYR A 342 1.84 11.51 7.65
C TYR A 342 1.88 10.53 8.82
N LYS A 343 2.03 11.08 10.03
CA LYS A 343 1.93 10.34 11.28
C LYS A 343 0.64 10.77 11.96
N TYR A 344 -0.34 9.87 12.00
CA TYR A 344 -1.68 10.20 12.47
C TYR A 344 -1.77 10.09 13.99
N THR A 345 -2.56 10.95 14.63
CA THR A 345 -3.12 10.61 15.93
C THR A 345 -4.23 9.58 15.73
N ARG A 346 -4.65 8.95 16.82
CA ARG A 346 -5.87 8.15 16.83
C ARG A 346 -7.09 8.97 16.36
N ALA A 347 -7.16 10.26 16.74
CA ALA A 347 -8.23 11.15 16.31
C ALA A 347 -8.22 11.39 14.80
N ASP A 348 -7.05 11.69 14.21
CA ASP A 348 -6.89 11.88 12.76
C ASP A 348 -7.34 10.63 12.00
N ALA A 349 -6.90 9.44 12.45
CA ALA A 349 -7.29 8.17 11.85
C ALA A 349 -8.82 7.95 11.91
N THR A 350 -9.42 8.15 13.09
CA THR A 350 -10.86 7.99 13.29
C THR A 350 -11.65 8.93 12.38
N SER A 351 -11.27 10.20 12.30
CA SER A 351 -11.93 11.17 11.40
C SER A 351 -11.80 10.80 9.93
N VAL A 352 -10.66 10.23 9.51
CA VAL A 352 -10.47 9.73 8.13
C VAL A 352 -11.40 8.54 7.85
N PHE A 353 -11.56 7.61 8.80
CA PHE A 353 -12.43 6.44 8.65
C PHE A 353 -13.91 6.82 8.62
N GLU A 354 -14.35 7.67 9.55
CA GLU A 354 -15.72 8.22 9.59
C GLU A 354 -16.03 8.95 8.29
N ALA A 355 -15.11 9.80 7.83
CA ALA A 355 -15.25 10.46 6.55
C ALA A 355 -15.34 9.42 5.42
N ALA A 356 -14.57 8.33 5.43
CA ALA A 356 -14.67 7.28 4.42
C ALA A 356 -15.97 6.44 4.48
N GLY A 357 -16.75 6.58 5.55
CA GLY A 357 -17.94 5.74 5.82
C GLY A 357 -17.56 4.34 6.28
N LEU A 358 -16.47 4.22 7.03
CA LEU A 358 -15.98 2.99 7.65
C LEU A 358 -16.09 3.14 9.17
N GLN A 359 -16.71 2.17 9.83
CA GLN A 359 -16.82 2.13 11.27
C GLN A 359 -15.58 1.48 11.88
N LEU A 360 -15.02 2.10 12.91
CA LEU A 360 -13.95 1.50 13.71
C LEU A 360 -14.55 0.44 14.66
N LEU A 361 -14.11 -0.81 14.52
CA LEU A 361 -14.52 -1.93 15.39
C LEU A 361 -13.53 -2.19 16.52
N ASP A 362 -12.25 -2.29 16.20
CA ASP A 362 -11.19 -2.62 17.15
C ASP A 362 -9.89 -1.89 16.79
N GLU A 363 -9.02 -1.73 17.78
CA GLU A 363 -7.67 -1.17 17.63
C GLU A 363 -6.69 -2.00 18.46
N TRP A 364 -5.58 -2.39 17.84
CA TRP A 364 -4.44 -2.98 18.53
C TRP A 364 -3.23 -2.08 18.36
N VAL A 365 -2.48 -1.90 19.44
CA VAL A 365 -1.39 -0.93 19.51
C VAL A 365 -0.11 -1.63 19.90
N ASN A 366 1.03 -1.20 19.37
CA ASN A 366 2.32 -1.70 19.81
C ASN A 366 2.65 -1.23 21.25
N ALA A 367 3.74 -1.75 21.82
CA ALA A 367 4.12 -1.44 23.21
C ALA A 367 4.45 0.04 23.44
N ASP A 368 4.93 0.74 22.40
CA ASP A 368 5.39 2.13 22.46
C ASP A 368 4.28 3.16 22.13
N ASP A 369 3.05 2.71 21.87
CA ASP A 369 1.90 3.55 21.48
C ASP A 369 2.11 4.40 20.21
N ASP A 370 3.01 3.97 19.32
CA ASP A 370 3.39 4.70 18.11
C ASP A 370 3.07 3.97 16.80
N CYS A 371 2.45 2.80 16.86
CA CYS A 371 1.87 2.11 15.72
C CYS A 371 0.56 1.42 16.12
N SER A 372 -0.46 1.51 15.27
CA SER A 372 -1.75 0.83 15.47
C SER A 372 -2.19 0.03 14.26
N LEU A 373 -2.82 -1.12 14.49
CA LEU A 373 -3.69 -1.81 13.55
C LEU A 373 -5.15 -1.48 13.90
N PHE A 374 -5.88 -0.93 12.94
CA PHE A 374 -7.30 -0.60 13.07
C PHE A 374 -8.14 -1.60 12.27
N LEU A 375 -9.11 -2.24 12.92
CA LEU A 375 -10.12 -3.04 12.24
C LEU A 375 -11.34 -2.19 11.95
N LEU A 376 -11.69 -2.09 10.67
CA LEU A 376 -12.78 -1.29 10.16
C LEU A 376 -13.84 -2.16 9.51
N GLU A 377 -15.09 -1.73 9.56
CA GLU A 377 -16.21 -2.39 8.89
C GLU A 377 -16.99 -1.41 8.02
N ASN A 378 -17.46 -1.88 6.87
CA ASN A 378 -18.47 -1.15 6.12
C ASN A 378 -19.86 -1.41 6.74
N HIS A 379 -20.29 -0.54 7.67
CA HIS A 379 -21.57 -0.65 8.38
C HIS A 379 -22.68 0.16 7.68
N ARG A 380 -22.84 0.07 6.36
CA ARG A 380 -23.96 0.80 5.74
C ARG A 380 -25.29 0.07 5.95
N ASP A 381 -26.21 0.78 6.60
CA ASP A 381 -27.66 0.52 6.63
C ASP A 381 -28.29 0.52 5.23
#